data_AF-A0A6L7V209-F1
#
_entry.id   AF-A0A6L7V209-F1
#
_cell.length_a   1.000
_cell.length_b   1.000
_cell.length_c   1.000
_cell.angle_alpha   90.00
_cell.angle_beta   90.00
_cell.angle_gamma   90.00
#
_symmetry.space_group_name_H-M   'P 1'
#
loop_
_entity.id
_entity.type
_entity.pdbx_description
1 polymer ?
#
loop_
_entity_poly.entity_id
_entity_poly.type
_entity_poly.pdbx_seq_one_letter_code
_entity_poly.pdbx_strand_id
1 'polypeptide(L)'
;MTESASLLEVADQFAQDLIANNIAGLMPMFTPVGIGQAMALQAQPDSAEGSESFEIEDQGDNLLHITFRGPESAGGDGTIFTQWVEVEGLWKVDAIGRVE
;
A
#
# COMPACT_ATOMS: atom_id res chain seq x y z
N MET A 1 -4.27 -24.03 2.17
CA MET A 1 -3.98 -22.71 2.77
C MET A 1 -2.85 -22.15 1.94
N THR A 2 -2.84 -20.89 1.46
CA THR A 2 -1.64 -20.01 1.59
C THR A 2 -1.51 -18.82 0.62
N GLU A 3 -2.30 -18.60 -0.43
CA GLU A 3 -2.04 -17.43 -1.31
C GLU A 3 -2.43 -16.10 -0.63
N SER A 4 -3.68 -15.95 -0.21
CA SER A 4 -4.16 -14.74 0.48
C SER A 4 -3.43 -14.47 1.80
N ALA A 5 -3.03 -15.52 2.52
CA ALA A 5 -2.28 -15.37 3.77
C ALA A 5 -0.89 -14.75 3.51
N SER A 6 -0.17 -15.24 2.49
CA SER A 6 1.14 -14.70 2.13
C SER A 6 1.05 -13.26 1.60
N LEU A 7 -0.01 -12.94 0.86
CA LEU A 7 -0.26 -11.59 0.37
C LEU A 7 -0.52 -10.61 1.52
N LEU A 8 -1.37 -10.98 2.49
CA LEU A 8 -1.67 -10.14 3.65
C LEU A 8 -0.43 -9.87 4.51
N GLU A 9 0.44 -10.87 4.72
CA GLU A 9 1.71 -10.68 5.44
C GLU A 9 2.62 -9.67 4.72
N VAL A 10 2.70 -9.77 3.39
CA VAL A 10 3.51 -8.87 2.57
C VAL A 10 2.91 -7.45 2.54
N ALA A 11 1.59 -7.35 2.48
CA ALA A 11 0.86 -6.08 2.49
C ALA A 11 0.95 -5.35 3.83
N ASP A 12 1.01 -6.09 4.95
CA ASP A 12 1.22 -5.54 6.28
C ASP A 12 2.58 -4.83 6.36
N GLN A 13 3.65 -5.49 5.93
CA GLN A 13 4.98 -4.88 5.88
C GLN A 13 5.02 -3.66 4.94
N PHE A 14 4.34 -3.74 3.80
CA PHE A 14 4.20 -2.62 2.87
C PHE A 14 3.50 -1.41 3.51
N ALA A 15 2.41 -1.62 4.24
CA ALA A 15 1.71 -0.54 4.94
C ALA A 15 2.57 0.08 6.06
N GLN A 16 3.33 -0.74 6.79
CA GLN A 16 4.30 -0.25 7.78
C GLN A 16 5.38 0.63 7.12
N ASP A 17 5.93 0.20 5.98
CA ASP A 17 6.94 0.95 5.24
C ASP A 17 6.37 2.26 4.67
N LEU A 18 5.10 2.30 4.25
CA LEU A 18 4.41 3.52 3.83
C LEU A 18 4.30 4.55 4.94
N ILE A 19 3.86 4.14 6.13
CA ILE A 19 3.73 5.04 7.30
C ILE A 19 5.11 5.55 7.73
N ALA A 20 6.12 4.68 7.70
CA ALA A 20 7.50 5.00 8.04
C ALA A 20 8.21 5.86 6.98
N ASN A 21 7.55 6.16 5.85
CA ASN A 21 8.16 6.80 4.69
C ASN A 21 9.44 6.09 4.21
N ASN A 22 9.47 4.75 4.32
CA ASN A 22 10.60 3.91 3.94
C ASN A 22 10.57 3.61 2.43
N ILE A 23 10.79 4.65 1.62
CA ILE A 23 10.74 4.55 0.16
C ILE A 23 11.71 3.49 -0.38
N ALA A 24 12.87 3.29 0.27
CA ALA A 24 13.84 2.29 -0.14
C ALA A 24 13.30 0.85 -0.02
N GLY A 25 12.49 0.56 1.01
CA GLY A 25 11.82 -0.73 1.19
C GLY A 25 10.64 -0.94 0.22
N LEU A 26 9.97 0.14 -0.15
CA LEU A 26 8.80 0.11 -1.03
C LEU A 26 9.18 -0.06 -2.51
N MET A 27 10.28 0.54 -2.98
CA MET A 27 10.69 0.47 -4.39
C MET A 27 10.76 -0.95 -5.00
N PRO A 28 11.34 -1.98 -4.35
CA PRO A 28 11.36 -3.33 -4.91
C PRO A 28 9.98 -4.02 -4.93
N MET A 29 9.01 -3.50 -4.17
CA MET A 29 7.65 -4.06 -4.06
C MET A 29 6.77 -3.73 -5.24
N PHE A 30 7.13 -2.76 -6.08
CA PHE A 30 6.30 -2.34 -7.20
C PHE A 30 6.72 -2.98 -8.53
N THR A 31 5.75 -3.20 -9.41
CA THR A 31 6.03 -3.39 -10.84
C THR A 31 6.41 -2.04 -11.47
N PRO A 32 6.99 -2.01 -12.68
CA PRO A 32 7.24 -0.74 -13.37
C PRO A 32 6.00 0.14 -13.55
N VAL A 33 4.81 -0.48 -13.67
CA VAL A 33 3.52 0.22 -13.75
C VAL A 33 3.16 0.82 -12.39
N GLY A 34 3.22 0.01 -11.32
CA GLY A 34 2.92 0.43 -9.96
C GLY A 34 3.82 1.56 -9.46
N ILE A 35 5.10 1.58 -9.85
CA ILE A 35 6.06 2.63 -9.49
C ILE A 35 5.55 4.02 -9.94
N GLY A 36 5.03 4.13 -11.16
CA GLY A 36 4.54 5.41 -11.69
C GLY A 36 3.37 5.96 -10.89
N GLN A 37 2.47 5.09 -10.46
CA GLN A 37 1.30 5.45 -9.65
C GLN A 37 1.70 5.75 -8.20
N ALA A 38 2.63 4.99 -7.63
CA ALA A 38 3.17 5.23 -6.29
C ALA A 38 3.85 6.60 -6.18
N MET A 39 4.63 6.98 -7.19
CA MET A 39 5.23 8.33 -7.26
C MET A 39 4.16 9.42 -7.36
N ALA A 40 3.08 9.19 -8.12
CA ALA A 40 1.98 10.14 -8.21
C ALA A 40 1.26 10.31 -6.86
N LEU A 41 1.07 9.23 -6.11
CA LEU A 41 0.47 9.25 -4.77
C LEU A 41 1.37 9.99 -3.76
N GLN A 42 2.69 9.76 -3.79
CA GLN A 42 3.66 10.48 -2.95
C GLN A 42 3.70 11.99 -3.21
N ALA A 43 3.35 12.42 -4.42
CA ALA A 43 3.27 13.85 -4.73
C ALA A 43 2.03 14.53 -4.12
N GLN A 44 1.11 13.77 -3.50
CA GLN A 44 -0.08 14.31 -2.86
C GLN A 44 0.16 14.61 -1.37
N PRO A 45 -0.41 15.71 -0.83
CA PRO A 45 -0.16 16.17 0.54
C PRO A 45 -0.87 15.35 1.65
N ASP A 46 -1.85 14.49 1.31
CA ASP A 46 -2.43 13.51 2.26
C ASP A 46 -1.86 12.12 1.96
N SER A 47 -0.57 11.95 2.26
CA SER A 47 0.10 10.67 2.18
C SER A 47 -0.14 9.88 3.47
N ALA A 48 0.04 8.55 3.41
CA ALA A 48 0.03 7.68 4.59
C ALA A 48 1.10 8.04 5.65
N GLU A 49 2.03 8.93 5.30
CA GLU A 49 3.14 9.35 6.15
C GLU A 49 2.65 10.03 7.42
N GLY A 50 3.12 9.55 8.58
CA GLY A 50 2.71 10.11 9.87
C GLY A 50 1.32 9.66 10.35
N SER A 51 0.70 8.69 9.67
CA SER A 51 -0.45 7.98 10.22
C SER A 51 -0.05 7.17 11.47
N GLU A 52 -0.97 7.04 12.42
CA GLU A 52 -0.72 6.36 13.69
C GLU A 52 -1.00 4.85 13.60
N SER A 53 -1.93 4.46 12.71
CA SER A 53 -2.29 3.07 12.48
C SER A 53 -2.84 2.85 11.08
N PHE A 54 -3.01 1.58 10.71
CA PHE A 54 -3.64 1.16 9.48
C PHE A 54 -4.50 -0.10 9.68
N GLU A 55 -5.46 -0.30 8.79
CA GLU A 55 -6.27 -1.51 8.68
C GLU A 55 -6.22 -2.00 7.24
N ILE A 56 -6.07 -3.32 7.05
CA ILE A 56 -6.03 -3.96 5.72
C ILE A 56 -7.27 -4.81 5.55
N GLU A 57 -8.02 -4.55 4.47
CA GLU A 57 -9.21 -5.30 4.08
C GLU A 57 -8.98 -5.98 2.72
N ASP A 58 -9.07 -7.31 2.69
CA ASP A 58 -9.02 -8.09 1.46
C ASP A 58 -10.34 -7.97 0.68
N GLN A 59 -10.28 -7.40 -0.52
CA GLN A 59 -11.44 -7.23 -1.41
C GLN A 59 -11.60 -8.39 -2.39
N GLY A 60 -10.72 -9.40 -2.34
CA GLY A 60 -10.63 -10.46 -3.33
C GLY A 60 -9.81 -10.07 -4.55
N ASP A 61 -9.52 -11.05 -5.42
CA ASP A 61 -8.76 -10.84 -6.67
C ASP A 61 -7.41 -10.11 -6.48
N ASN A 62 -6.74 -10.35 -5.34
CA ASN A 62 -5.49 -9.71 -4.95
C ASN A 62 -5.57 -8.17 -4.83
N LEU A 63 -6.78 -7.64 -4.61
CA LEU A 63 -7.04 -6.24 -4.33
C LEU A 63 -7.18 -6.06 -2.82
N LEU A 64 -6.39 -5.15 -2.25
CA LEU A 64 -6.45 -4.81 -0.84
C LEU A 64 -6.79 -3.34 -0.67
N HIS A 65 -7.68 -3.03 0.27
CA HIS A 65 -7.88 -1.69 0.79
C HIS A 65 -7.04 -1.52 2.05
N ILE A 66 -6.27 -0.43 2.11
CA ILE A 66 -5.47 -0.06 3.27
C ILE A 66 -5.99 1.28 3.76
N THR A 67 -6.64 1.27 4.92
CA THR A 67 -7.19 2.46 5.56
C THR A 67 -6.22 2.93 6.62
N PHE A 68 -5.63 4.11 6.42
CA PHE A 68 -4.76 4.77 7.38
C PHE A 68 -5.58 5.66 8.32
N ARG A 69 -5.16 5.71 9.58
CA ARG A 69 -5.73 6.59 10.61
C ARG A 69 -4.64 7.47 11.17
N GLY A 70 -4.86 8.77 11.17
CA GLY A 70 -3.86 9.73 11.62
C GLY A 70 -4.44 11.10 11.95
N PRO A 71 -3.65 11.98 12.58
CA PRO A 71 -4.09 13.34 12.86
C PRO A 71 -4.30 14.13 11.55
N GLU A 72 -5.17 15.15 11.56
CA GLU A 72 -5.38 16.02 10.39
C GLU A 72 -4.09 16.67 9.87
N SER A 73 -3.10 16.89 10.77
CA SER A 73 -1.77 17.40 10.39
C SER A 73 -0.97 16.45 9.50
N ALA A 74 -1.35 15.18 9.43
CA ALA A 74 -0.78 14.15 8.57
C ALA A 74 -1.73 13.77 7.41
N GLY A 75 -2.76 14.57 7.13
CA GLY A 75 -3.75 14.29 6.08
C GLY A 75 -5.03 13.58 6.57
N GLY A 76 -5.13 13.28 7.87
CA GLY A 76 -6.30 12.64 8.46
C GLY A 76 -6.44 11.17 8.09
N ASP A 77 -7.68 10.68 8.09
CA ASP A 77 -7.99 9.31 7.69
C ASP A 77 -8.09 9.20 6.17
N GLY A 78 -7.54 8.13 5.60
CA GLY A 78 -7.59 7.92 4.15
C GLY A 78 -7.44 6.46 3.77
N THR A 79 -8.10 6.05 2.70
CA THR A 79 -8.02 4.68 2.18
C THR A 79 -7.35 4.68 0.81
N ILE A 80 -6.36 3.79 0.64
CA ILE A 80 -5.78 3.48 -0.65
C ILE A 80 -6.20 2.06 -1.07
N PHE A 81 -6.26 1.82 -2.36
CA PHE A 81 -6.29 0.47 -2.91
C PHE A 81 -4.90 0.09 -3.38
N THR A 82 -4.58 -1.21 -3.27
CA THR A 82 -3.38 -1.82 -3.86
C THR A 82 -3.78 -3.09 -4.58
N GLN A 83 -3.46 -3.17 -5.86
CA GLN A 83 -3.64 -4.36 -6.70
C GLN A 83 -2.31 -5.10 -6.77
N TRP A 84 -2.33 -6.37 -6.39
CA TRP A 84 -1.14 -7.21 -6.32
C TRP A 84 -1.11 -8.27 -7.42
N VAL A 85 0.10 -8.58 -7.87
CA VAL A 85 0.39 -9.64 -8.83
C VAL A 85 1.63 -10.40 -8.38
N GLU A 86 1.63 -11.71 -8.55
CA GLU A 86 2.80 -12.54 -8.28
C GLU A 86 3.73 -12.57 -9.51
N VAL A 87 4.98 -12.19 -9.31
CA VAL A 87 6.03 -12.18 -10.34
C VAL A 87 7.22 -12.99 -9.83
N GLU A 88 7.49 -14.13 -10.47
CA GLU A 88 8.60 -15.02 -10.09
C GLU A 88 8.57 -15.48 -8.62
N GLY A 89 7.37 -15.70 -8.06
CA GLY A 89 7.21 -16.12 -6.66
C GLY A 89 7.20 -14.98 -5.64
N LEU A 90 7.16 -13.73 -6.10
CA LEU A 90 7.14 -12.53 -5.26
C LEU A 90 5.89 -11.69 -5.53
N TRP A 91 5.18 -11.32 -4.47
CA TRP A 91 4.07 -10.38 -4.55
C TRP A 91 4.57 -8.97 -4.85
N LYS A 92 4.00 -8.35 -5.88
CA LYS A 92 4.30 -6.98 -6.27
C LYS A 92 3.03 -6.17 -6.46
N VAL A 93 3.09 -4.90 -6.12
CA VAL A 93 2.03 -3.93 -6.38
C VAL A 93 2.09 -3.52 -7.84
N ASP A 94 1.05 -3.85 -8.59
CA ASP A 94 0.89 -3.47 -9.99
C ASP A 94 0.11 -2.15 -10.14
N ALA A 95 -0.85 -1.92 -9.25
CA ALA A 95 -1.58 -0.66 -9.19
C ALA A 95 -1.79 -0.19 -7.75
N ILE A 96 -1.79 1.13 -7.58
CA ILE A 96 -2.02 1.80 -6.30
C ILE A 96 -2.73 3.14 -6.55
N GLY A 97 -3.66 3.49 -5.68
CA GLY A 97 -4.36 4.78 -5.75
C GLY A 97 -5.27 4.99 -4.56
N ARG A 98 -5.92 6.15 -4.48
CA ARG A 98 -6.92 6.43 -3.45
C ARG A 98 -8.24 5.75 -3.78
N VAL A 99 -8.96 5.33 -2.75
CA VAL A 99 -10.38 4.98 -2.86
C VAL A 99 -11.18 6.28 -2.73
N GLU A 100 -11.97 6.61 -3.74
CA GLU A 100 -12.86 7.80 -3.76
C GLU A 100 -14.22 7.53 -3.09
#